data_AF-A0A7V5P861-F1
#
_entry.id   AF-A0A7V5P861-F1
#
_cell.length_a   1.000
_cell.length_b   1.000
_cell.length_c   1.000
_cell.angle_alpha   90.00
_cell.angle_beta   90.00
_cell.angle_gamma   90.00
#
_symmetry.space_group_name_H-M   'P 1'
#
loop_
_entity.id
_entity.type
_entity.pdbx_description
1 polymer ?
#
loop_
_entity_poly.entity_id
_entity_poly.type
_entity_poly.pdbx_seq_one_letter_code
_entity_poly.pdbx_strand_id
1 'polypeptide(L)'
;RGGADRSYGVHVAKLAGVPREVLERAEQVLAQLESQRQVPTQPPERPLAARQLDLFSPAGDELVSELSRLQTDELTPLEALNLLSVLSQRARDMKTSQHPGRRTRP
;
A
#
# COMPACT_ATOMS: atom_id res chain seq x y z
N ARG A 1 17.51 8.22 -5.62
CA ARG A 1 16.89 9.33 -6.39
C ARG A 1 15.60 8.79 -6.99
N GLY A 2 14.46 9.47 -6.83
CA GLY A 2 13.20 9.05 -7.44
C GLY A 2 11.97 9.36 -6.59
N GLY A 3 11.86 10.58 -6.06
CA GLY A 3 10.54 11.07 -5.64
C GLY A 3 9.86 11.56 -6.92
N ALA A 4 8.80 10.88 -7.36
CA ALA A 4 7.97 11.37 -8.45
C ALA A 4 7.60 12.83 -8.18
N ASP A 5 7.77 13.70 -9.18
CA ASP A 5 7.47 15.12 -9.04
C ASP A 5 6.04 15.29 -8.50
N ARG A 6 5.94 15.97 -7.36
CA ARG A 6 4.79 15.99 -6.45
C ARG A 6 3.48 16.46 -7.10
N SER A 7 3.56 17.01 -8.31
CA SER A 7 2.43 17.60 -9.04
C SER A 7 2.19 16.92 -10.40
N TYR A 8 3.05 15.99 -10.83
CA TYR A 8 2.97 15.41 -12.18
C TYR A 8 1.80 14.42 -12.31
N GLY A 9 1.45 13.71 -11.23
CA GLY A 9 0.34 12.76 -11.23
C GLY A 9 -1.03 13.40 -11.48
N VAL A 10 -1.29 14.56 -10.88
CA VAL A 10 -2.54 15.33 -11.12
C VAL A 10 -2.55 15.91 -12.54
N HIS A 11 -1.38 16.36 -13.03
CA HIS A 11 -1.23 16.88 -14.39
C HIS A 11 -1.53 15.83 -15.47
N VAL A 12 -1.03 14.60 -15.30
CA VAL A 12 -1.33 13.48 -16.22
C VAL A 12 -2.80 13.04 -16.12
N ALA A 13 -3.38 13.04 -14.92
CA ALA A 13 -4.81 12.74 -14.74
C ALA A 13 -5.71 13.73 -15.51
N LYS A 14 -5.32 15.01 -15.57
CA LYS A 14 -6.02 16.03 -16.37
C LYS A 14 -5.94 15.74 -17.87
N LEU A 15 -4.78 15.30 -18.37
CA LEU A 15 -4.61 14.89 -19.78
C LEU A 15 -5.37 13.60 -20.12
N ALA A 16 -5.56 12.72 -19.13
CA ALA A 16 -6.33 11.49 -19.25
C ALA A 16 -7.86 11.70 -19.21
N GLY A 17 -8.34 12.94 -19.08
CA GLY A 17 -9.77 13.26 -19.10
C GLY A 17 -10.51 12.92 -17.81
N VAL A 18 -9.80 12.83 -16.67
CA VAL A 18 -10.42 12.58 -15.37
C VAL A 18 -11.41 13.71 -15.03
N PRO A 19 -12.61 13.40 -14.48
CA PRO A 19 -13.60 14.41 -14.13
C PRO A 19 -13.06 15.51 -13.22
N ARG A 20 -13.48 16.76 -13.46
CA ARG A 20 -12.97 17.95 -12.78
C ARG A 20 -13.11 17.88 -11.25
N GLU A 21 -14.23 17.36 -10.76
CA GLU A 21 -14.50 17.20 -9.33
C GLU A 21 -13.48 16.29 -8.63
N VAL A 22 -12.98 15.28 -9.35
CA VAL A 22 -11.96 14.34 -8.84
C VAL A 22 -10.59 15.01 -8.79
N LEU A 23 -10.25 15.81 -9.80
CA LEU A 23 -9.00 16.57 -9.83
C LEU A 23 -8.94 17.59 -8.67
N GLU A 24 -10.03 18.33 -8.45
CA GLU A 24 -10.12 19.32 -7.36
C GLU A 24 -9.97 18.65 -5.98
N ARG A 25 -10.56 17.47 -5.79
CA ARG A 25 -10.39 16.72 -4.54
C ARG A 25 -8.96 16.22 -4.35
N ALA A 26 -8.31 15.77 -5.42
CA ALA A 26 -6.92 15.30 -5.37
C ALA A 26 -5.94 16.44 -5.01
N GLU A 27 -6.16 17.64 -5.54
CA GLU A 27 -5.36 18.83 -5.21
C GLU A 27 -5.50 19.23 -3.74
N GLN A 28 -6.71 19.18 -3.18
CA GLN A 28 -6.95 19.47 -1.76
C GLN A 28 -6.20 18.50 -0.84
N VAL A 29 -6.25 17.20 -1.16
CA VAL A 29 -5.55 16.16 -0.39
C VAL A 29 -4.04 16.33 -0.50
N LEU A 30 -3.53 16.65 -1.68
CA LEU A 30 -2.11 16.93 -1.90
C LEU A 30 -1.64 18.11 -1.02
N ALA A 31 -2.38 19.22 -1.03
CA ALA A 31 -2.08 20.39 -0.21
C ALA A 31 -2.09 20.07 1.29
N GLN A 32 -3.01 19.21 1.74
CA GLN A 32 -3.08 18.76 3.14
C GLN A 32 -1.89 17.88 3.54
N LEU A 33 -1.39 17.04 2.64
CA LEU A 33 -0.23 16.18 2.89
C LEU A 33 1.09 16.97 2.85
N GLU A 34 1.18 17.99 2.00
CA GLU A 34 2.34 18.87 1.94
C GLU A 34 2.45 19.77 3.16
N SER A 35 1.32 20.27 3.70
CA SER A 35 1.30 21.06 4.93
C SER A 35 1.71 20.26 6.17
N GLN A 36 1.32 18.99 6.25
CA GLN A 36 1.73 18.09 7.35
C GLN A 36 3.22 17.73 7.31
N ARG A 37 3.87 17.82 6.13
CA ARG A 37 5.29 17.53 5.96
C ARG A 37 6.22 18.70 6.31
N GLN A 38 5.70 19.90 6.57
CA GLN A 38 6.51 21.07 6.93
C GLN A 38 6.86 21.17 8.42
N VAL A 39 6.39 20.25 9.27
CA VAL A 39 6.81 20.19 10.67
C VAL A 39 8.13 19.40 10.75
N PRO A 40 9.26 20.01 11.16
CA PRO A 40 10.53 19.30 11.26
C PRO A 40 10.51 18.42 12.51
N THR A 41 9.98 17.20 12.38
CA THR A 41 10.02 16.23 13.46
C THR A 41 11.39 15.57 13.48
N GLN A 42 12.15 15.86 14.54
CA GLN A 42 13.38 15.17 14.94
C GLN A 42 13.23 13.64 14.86
N PRO A 43 14.31 12.88 14.61
CA PRO A 43 14.21 11.43 14.51
C PRO A 43 13.87 10.86 15.90
N PRO A 44 12.76 10.13 16.07
CA PRO A 44 12.58 9.39 17.30
C PRO A 44 13.50 8.18 17.25
N GLU A 45 14.29 8.04 18.32
CA GLU A 45 14.92 6.80 18.71
C GLU A 45 13.94 5.65 18.55
N ARG A 46 14.45 4.46 18.21
CA ARG A 46 13.62 3.25 18.16
C ARG A 46 13.35 2.79 19.59
N PRO A 47 12.09 2.76 20.06
CA PRO A 47 11.74 1.70 20.99
C PRO A 47 10.38 1.05 20.68
N LEU A 48 10.34 -0.28 20.83
CA LEU A 48 9.16 -1.11 21.17
C LEU A 48 7.95 -1.13 20.21
N ALA A 49 7.81 -0.22 19.25
CA ALA A 49 6.66 -0.14 18.34
C ALA A 49 6.56 -1.32 17.37
N ALA A 50 7.67 -2.01 17.06
CA ALA A 50 7.68 -3.16 16.15
C ALA A 50 6.81 -4.33 16.64
N ARG A 51 6.58 -4.44 17.96
CA ARG A 51 5.82 -5.55 18.56
C ARG A 51 4.32 -5.25 18.71
N GLN A 52 3.94 -3.97 18.71
CA GLN A 52 2.54 -3.53 18.74
C GLN A 52 1.97 -3.36 17.32
N LEU A 53 2.81 -3.14 16.31
CA LEU A 53 2.41 -3.14 14.90
C LEU A 53 1.89 -4.53 14.45
N ASP A 54 2.40 -5.63 15.00
CA ASP A 54 1.90 -6.98 14.72
C ASP A 54 0.43 -7.21 15.16
N LEU A 55 -0.08 -6.46 16.15
CA LEU A 55 -1.45 -6.63 16.65
C LEU A 55 -2.52 -6.01 15.74
N PHE A 56 -2.14 -5.07 14.87
CA PHE A 56 -3.05 -4.37 13.95
C PHE A 56 -2.61 -4.46 12.49
N SER A 57 -1.59 -5.27 12.19
CA SER A 57 -1.11 -5.46 10.83
C SER A 57 -2.24 -6.11 10.02
N PRO A 58 -2.85 -5.40 9.04
CA PRO A 58 -3.79 -6.06 8.15
C PRO A 58 -3.03 -7.20 7.51
N ALA A 59 -3.58 -8.42 7.48
CA ALA A 59 -2.85 -9.60 7.03
C ALA A 59 -2.16 -9.40 5.65
N GLY A 60 -2.62 -8.45 4.84
CA GLY A 60 -1.95 -8.03 3.59
C GLY A 60 -0.52 -7.50 3.75
N ASP A 61 -0.13 -6.92 4.88
CA ASP A 61 1.22 -6.35 5.08
C ASP A 61 2.31 -7.43 5.15
N GLU A 62 1.98 -8.63 5.64
CA GLU A 62 2.90 -9.78 5.64
C GLU A 62 3.26 -10.20 4.19
N LEU A 63 2.25 -10.32 3.33
CA LEU A 63 2.43 -10.66 1.91
C LEU A 63 3.20 -9.59 1.14
N VAL A 64 2.94 -8.31 1.42
CA VAL A 64 3.67 -7.19 0.78
C VAL A 64 5.14 -7.21 1.19
N SER A 65 5.43 -7.47 2.48
CA SER A 65 6.79 -7.62 2.98
C SER A 65 7.52 -8.79 2.33
N GLU A 66 6.84 -9.93 2.16
CA GLU A 66 7.38 -11.12 1.49
C GLU A 66 7.71 -10.83 0.01
N LEU A 67 6.78 -10.22 -0.73
CA LEU A 67 7.00 -9.82 -2.13
C LEU A 67 8.15 -8.83 -2.29
N SER A 68 8.33 -7.90 -1.34
CA SER A 68 9.40 -6.90 -1.40
C SER A 68 10.81 -7.48 -1.27
N ARG A 69 10.94 -8.70 -0.72
CA ARG A 69 12.22 -9.39 -0.50
C ARG A 69 12.54 -10.39 -1.61
N LEU A 70 11.61 -10.62 -2.53
CA LEU A 70 11.71 -11.65 -3.54
C LEU A 70 12.65 -11.19 -4.66
N GLN A 71 13.73 -11.93 -4.89
CA GLN A 71 14.71 -11.64 -5.93
C GLN A 71 14.27 -12.25 -7.25
N THR A 72 13.47 -11.51 -8.02
CA THR A 72 12.90 -12.01 -9.29
C THR A 72 13.97 -12.36 -10.33
N ASP A 73 15.12 -11.68 -10.27
CA ASP A 73 16.24 -11.87 -11.21
C ASP A 73 16.97 -13.22 -11.04
N GLU A 74 16.81 -13.87 -9.88
CA GLU A 74 17.46 -15.15 -9.55
C GLU A 74 16.54 -16.36 -9.78
N LEU A 75 15.28 -16.13 -10.15
CA LEU A 75 14.30 -17.18 -10.33
C LEU A 75 14.23 -17.65 -11.79
N THR A 76 14.16 -18.96 -11.98
CA THR A 76 13.76 -19.50 -13.29
C THR A 76 12.28 -19.19 -13.56
N PRO A 77 11.86 -19.10 -14.84
CA PRO A 77 10.46 -18.86 -15.18
C PRO A 77 9.49 -19.84 -14.52
N LEU A 78 9.89 -21.11 -14.37
CA LEU A 78 9.07 -22.14 -13.73
C LEU A 78 8.95 -21.92 -12.22
N GLU A 79 10.04 -21.56 -11.54
CA GLU A 79 10.04 -21.24 -10.11
C GLU A 79 9.21 -19.99 -9.80
N ALA A 80 9.34 -18.96 -10.63
CA ALA A 80 8.54 -17.75 -10.51
C ALA A 80 7.03 -18.05 -10.62
N LEU A 81 6.64 -18.88 -11.61
CA LEU A 81 5.24 -19.30 -11.78
C LEU A 81 4.73 -20.11 -10.59
N ASN A 82 5.54 -21.04 -10.07
CA ASN A 82 5.18 -21.83 -8.90
C ASN A 82 5.01 -20.94 -7.65
N LEU A 83 5.94 -20.02 -7.40
CA LEU A 83 5.88 -19.07 -6.29
C LEU A 83 4.65 -18.15 -6.38
N LEU A 84 4.37 -17.60 -7.57
CA LEU A 84 3.19 -16.76 -7.79
C LEU A 84 1.88 -17.51 -7.57
N SER A 85 1.82 -18.79 -7.95
CA SER A 85 0.65 -19.65 -7.70
C SER A 85 0.38 -19.79 -6.20
N VAL A 86 1.41 -20.10 -5.41
CA VAL A 86 1.33 -20.24 -3.94
C VAL A 86 0.90 -18.92 -3.29
N LEU A 87 1.56 -17.81 -3.64
CA LEU A 87 1.27 -16.49 -3.09
C LEU A 87 -0.15 -16.02 -3.45
N SER A 88 -0.60 -16.26 -4.68
CA SER A 88 -1.96 -15.94 -5.12
C SER A 88 -3.01 -16.73 -4.36
N GLN A 89 -2.75 -17.99 -4.05
CA GLN A 89 -3.69 -18.83 -3.29
C GLN A 89 -3.80 -18.32 -1.85
N ARG A 90 -2.68 -18.09 -1.19
CA ARG A 90 -2.62 -17.55 0.17
C ARG A 90 -3.33 -16.19 0.29
N ALA A 91 -3.13 -15.30 -0.68
CA ALA A 91 -3.81 -13.99 -0.72
C ALA A 91 -5.34 -14.10 -0.83
N ARG A 92 -5.87 -15.12 -1.54
CA ARG A 92 -7.32 -15.37 -1.61
C ARG A 92 -7.87 -15.86 -0.28
N ASP A 93 -7.15 -16.76 0.39
CA ASP A 93 -7.54 -17.33 1.69
C ASP A 93 -7.56 -16.26 2.81
N MET A 94 -6.68 -15.27 2.70
CA MET A 94 -6.64 -14.12 3.62
C MET A 94 -7.80 -13.15 3.36
N LYS A 95 -8.22 -12.96 2.10
CA LYS A 95 -9.41 -12.14 1.76
C LYS A 95 -10.72 -12.77 2.21
N THR A 96 -10.85 -14.10 2.12
CA THR A 96 -12.02 -14.83 2.63
C THR A 96 -12.11 -14.79 4.15
N SER A 97 -10.96 -14.80 4.86
CA SER A 97 -10.92 -14.68 6.31
C SER A 97 -11.16 -13.26 6.83
N GLN A 98 -10.91 -12.22 6.02
CA GLN A 98 -11.16 -10.81 6.38
C GLN A 98 -12.62 -10.35 6.15
N HIS A 99 -13.53 -11.24 5.73
CA HIS A 99 -14.96 -10.94 5.59
C HIS A 99 -15.82 -11.66 6.68
N PRO A 100 -15.81 -11.21 7.96
CA PRO A 100 -16.89 -11.54 8.89
C PRO A 100 -18.12 -10.68 8.56
N GLY A 101 -18.72 -10.93 7.40
CA GLY A 101 -19.92 -10.25 6.93
C GLY A 101 -21.19 -10.89 7.48
N ARG A 102 -21.78 -10.22 8.49
CA ARG A 102 -23.23 -10.13 8.75
C ARG A 102 -23.91 -11.35 9.41
N ARG A 103 -23.76 -11.47 10.73
CA ARG A 103 -24.78 -12.08 11.60
C ARG A 103 -25.02 -11.25 12.87
N THR A 104 -25.68 -10.11 12.71
CA THR A 104 -26.44 -9.42 13.76
C THR A 104 -27.60 -8.74 13.01
N ARG A 105 -28.88 -8.77 13.38
CA ARG A 105 -29.74 -9.35 14.44
C ARG A 105 -31.17 -8.91 13.98
N PRO A 106 -32.30 -9.57 14.28
CA PRO A 106 -33.55 -8.83 14.44
C PRO A 106 -33.53 -8.02 15.74
#